data_AF-A0A6N9C2F1-F1
#
_entry.id   AF-A0A6N9C2F1-F1
#
_cell.length_a   1.000
_cell.length_b   1.000
_cell.length_c   1.000
_cell.angle_alpha   90.00
_cell.angle_beta   90.00
_cell.angle_gamma   90.00
#
_symmetry.space_group_name_H-M   'P 1'
#
loop_
_entity.id
_entity.type
_entity.pdbx_description
1 polymer ?
#
loop_
_entity_poly.entity_id
_entity_poly.type
_entity_poly.pdbx_seq_one_letter_code
_entity_poly.pdbx_strand_id
1 'polypeptide(L)'
;MITMMHTAATVQNYNFTSNDNLFLDTNIWLYLFGPRRAVPSDMEIYSDMFNRIVNARCQIYIDIVVVSEFINAYARMQWRFIAPRVRSFKTFRDSPDFKPVAQNIADHVKLIMEYCKRIESGFTTLPINSLLDDYISGDFDFNDQVITEI
;
A
#
# COMPACT_ATOMS: atom_id res chain seq x y z
N MET A 1 -23.11 -4.25 -25.41
CA MET A 1 -21.79 -3.67 -25.09
C MET A 1 -22.03 -2.34 -24.43
N ILE A 2 -21.71 -2.21 -23.13
CA ILE A 2 -21.70 -0.90 -22.47
C ILE A 2 -20.32 -0.30 -22.77
N THR A 3 -20.30 0.75 -23.57
CA THR A 3 -19.08 1.53 -23.80
C THR A 3 -18.80 2.28 -22.51
N MET A 4 -17.77 1.86 -21.77
CA MET A 4 -17.26 2.62 -20.62
C MET A 4 -16.63 3.91 -21.16
N MET A 5 -17.30 5.04 -20.98
CA MET A 5 -16.66 6.35 -21.17
C MET A 5 -15.68 6.56 -20.03
N HIS A 6 -14.38 6.61 -20.35
CA HIS A 6 -13.37 7.03 -19.40
C HIS A 6 -13.42 8.56 -19.27
N THR A 7 -13.99 9.06 -18.18
CA THR A 7 -13.93 10.48 -17.82
C THR A 7 -12.72 10.71 -16.93
N ALA A 8 -11.69 11.38 -17.46
CA ALA A 8 -10.59 11.91 -16.65
C ALA A 8 -11.03 13.20 -15.98
N ALA A 9 -10.85 13.31 -14.66
CA ALA A 9 -11.13 14.51 -13.90
C ALA A 9 -9.91 14.87 -13.03
N THR A 10 -9.65 16.16 -12.90
CA THR A 10 -8.64 16.69 -11.98
C THR A 10 -9.10 16.44 -10.54
N VAL A 11 -8.31 15.71 -9.77
CA VAL A 11 -8.72 15.24 -8.44
C VAL A 11 -9.00 16.40 -7.46
N GLN A 12 -8.29 17.51 -7.61
CA GLN A 12 -8.50 18.73 -6.83
C GLN A 12 -9.94 19.24 -6.96
N ASN A 13 -10.58 19.07 -8.11
CA ASN A 13 -11.92 19.56 -8.40
C ASN A 13 -12.99 18.46 -8.34
N TYR A 14 -12.62 17.23 -8.02
CA TYR A 14 -13.57 16.13 -7.95
C TYR A 14 -14.43 16.24 -6.68
N ASN A 15 -15.75 16.29 -6.83
CA ASN A 15 -16.66 16.34 -5.69
C ASN A 15 -16.98 14.92 -5.21
N PHE A 16 -16.21 14.44 -4.22
CA PHE A 16 -16.42 13.13 -3.61
C PHE A 16 -17.75 13.05 -2.87
N THR A 17 -18.44 11.94 -3.01
CA THR A 17 -19.71 11.62 -2.38
C THR A 17 -19.71 10.19 -1.84
N SER A 18 -20.64 9.89 -0.94
CA SER A 18 -20.80 8.54 -0.38
C SER A 18 -21.18 7.47 -1.42
N ASN A 19 -21.57 7.86 -2.64
CA ASN A 19 -21.90 6.95 -3.73
C ASN A 19 -20.67 6.56 -4.57
N ASP A 20 -19.53 7.24 -4.36
CA ASP A 20 -18.30 6.92 -5.06
C ASP A 20 -17.68 5.63 -4.51
N ASN A 21 -17.38 4.73 -5.45
CA ASN A 21 -16.67 3.49 -5.25
C ASN A 21 -15.27 3.67 -5.85
N LEU A 22 -14.24 3.66 -5.00
CA LEU A 22 -12.89 4.03 -5.38
C LEU A 22 -11.96 2.83 -5.29
N PHE A 23 -11.06 2.70 -6.25
CA PHE A 23 -9.93 1.79 -6.19
C PHE A 23 -8.67 2.63 -6.34
N LEU A 24 -7.85 2.67 -5.29
CA LEU A 24 -6.64 3.50 -5.27
C LEU A 24 -5.43 2.65 -5.65
N ASP A 25 -4.67 3.15 -6.63
CA ASP A 25 -3.41 2.55 -7.05
C ASP A 25 -2.36 2.55 -5.92
N THR A 26 -1.42 1.61 -5.99
CA THR A 26 -0.32 1.47 -5.02
C THR A 26 0.44 2.78 -4.81
N ASN A 27 0.65 3.55 -5.87
CA ASN A 27 1.37 4.82 -5.78
C ASN A 27 0.69 5.82 -4.84
N ILE A 28 -0.64 5.85 -4.79
CA ILE A 28 -1.39 6.72 -3.87
C ILE A 28 -1.09 6.34 -2.42
N TRP A 29 -1.09 5.04 -2.11
CA TRP A 29 -0.73 4.56 -0.77
C TRP A 29 0.73 4.85 -0.42
N LEU A 30 1.66 4.73 -1.36
CA LEU A 30 3.05 5.12 -1.17
C LEU A 30 3.21 6.64 -0.96
N TYR A 31 2.37 7.48 -1.58
CA TYR A 31 2.32 8.89 -1.25
C TYR A 31 1.80 9.10 0.17
N LEU A 32 0.70 8.46 0.57
CA LEU A 32 0.12 8.72 1.89
C LEU A 32 0.99 8.17 3.04
N PHE A 33 1.55 6.98 2.88
CA PHE A 33 2.19 6.23 3.97
C PHE A 33 3.64 5.83 3.69
N GLY A 34 4.13 5.96 2.45
CA GLY A 34 5.47 5.52 2.08
C GLY A 34 6.59 6.31 2.75
N PRO A 35 7.81 5.76 2.77
CA PRO A 35 8.96 6.39 3.40
C PRO A 35 9.42 7.59 2.55
N ARG A 36 9.84 8.68 3.19
CA ARG A 36 10.20 9.92 2.51
C ARG A 36 11.45 10.55 3.13
N ARG A 37 12.34 11.08 2.29
CA ARG A 37 13.50 11.91 2.71
C ARG A 37 13.16 13.40 2.79
N ALA A 38 12.17 13.84 2.01
CA ALA A 38 11.67 15.21 1.96
C ALA A 38 10.18 15.18 1.60
N VAL A 39 9.46 16.25 1.94
CA VAL A 39 8.05 16.43 1.60
C VAL A 39 7.95 16.87 0.14
N PRO A 40 7.37 16.07 -0.78
CA PRO A 40 7.17 16.52 -2.17
C PRO A 40 6.07 17.58 -2.25
N SER A 41 6.16 18.44 -3.27
CA SER A 41 5.17 19.49 -3.56
C SER A 41 3.73 18.97 -3.64
N ASP A 42 3.57 17.74 -4.12
CA ASP A 42 2.25 17.20 -4.42
C ASP A 42 1.65 16.41 -3.25
N MET A 43 2.40 16.26 -2.14
CA MET A 43 1.91 15.52 -0.97
C MET A 43 0.65 16.15 -0.38
N GLU A 44 0.59 17.47 -0.33
CA GLU A 44 -0.60 18.18 0.17
C GLU A 44 -1.83 17.86 -0.68
N ILE A 45 -1.65 17.70 -2.00
CA ILE A 45 -2.73 17.35 -2.92
C ILE A 45 -3.29 15.97 -2.59
N TYR A 46 -2.41 14.97 -2.41
CA TYR A 46 -2.85 13.60 -2.11
C TYR A 46 -3.43 13.47 -0.70
N SER A 47 -2.87 14.16 0.29
CA SER A 47 -3.40 14.18 1.65
C SER A 47 -4.76 14.88 1.73
N ASP A 48 -4.94 16.03 1.06
CA ASP A 48 -6.24 16.71 0.95
C ASP A 48 -7.28 15.83 0.26
N MET A 49 -6.90 15.23 -0.86
CA MET A 49 -7.73 14.29 -1.60
C MET A 49 -8.18 13.13 -0.73
N PHE A 50 -7.27 12.49 0.01
CA PHE A 50 -7.63 11.38 0.89
C PHE A 50 -8.54 11.83 2.04
N ASN A 51 -8.28 12.99 2.64
CA ASN A 51 -9.16 13.55 3.67
C ASN A 51 -10.57 13.79 3.14
N ARG A 52 -10.71 14.28 1.90
CA ARG A 52 -12.01 14.51 1.26
C ARG A 52 -12.75 13.19 0.98
N ILE A 53 -12.03 12.15 0.53
CA ILE A 53 -12.58 10.80 0.35
C ILE A 53 -13.15 10.26 1.67
N VAL A 54 -12.35 10.33 2.74
CA VAL A 54 -12.73 9.82 4.08
C VAL A 54 -13.92 10.62 4.63
N ASN A 55 -13.88 11.95 4.54
CA ASN A 55 -14.96 12.83 5.02
C ASN A 55 -16.27 12.64 4.24
N ALA A 56 -16.18 12.39 2.93
CA ALA A 56 -17.33 12.06 2.09
C ALA A 56 -17.88 10.64 2.32
N ARG A 57 -17.17 9.80 3.10
CA ARG A 57 -17.49 8.39 3.37
C ARG A 57 -17.62 7.57 2.09
N CYS A 58 -16.72 7.81 1.13
CA CYS A 58 -16.65 6.97 -0.06
C CYS A 58 -16.27 5.53 0.33
N GLN A 59 -16.69 4.55 -0.47
CA GLN A 59 -16.22 3.19 -0.32
C GLN A 59 -14.89 3.03 -1.06
N ILE A 60 -13.81 2.76 -0.32
CA ILE A 60 -12.51 2.43 -0.90
C ILE A 60 -12.38 0.91 -0.98
N TYR A 61 -11.94 0.40 -2.12
CA TYR A 61 -11.63 -1.00 -2.34
C TYR A 61 -10.12 -1.20 -2.43
N ILE A 62 -9.65 -2.35 -1.95
CA ILE A 62 -8.25 -2.75 -2.05
C ILE A 62 -8.11 -4.21 -2.41
N ASP A 63 -7.08 -4.50 -3.21
CA ASP A 63 -6.71 -5.85 -3.61
C ASP A 63 -5.37 -6.27 -2.97
N ILE A 64 -5.17 -7.58 -2.78
CA ILE A 64 -3.90 -8.10 -2.26
C ILE A 64 -2.71 -7.74 -3.16
N VAL A 65 -2.90 -7.62 -4.48
CA VAL A 65 -1.85 -7.20 -5.41
C VAL A 65 -1.36 -5.80 -5.07
N VAL A 66 -2.27 -4.88 -4.74
CA VAL A 66 -1.93 -3.51 -4.31
C VAL A 66 -1.17 -3.53 -2.97
N VAL A 67 -1.61 -4.35 -2.02
CA VAL A 67 -0.92 -4.52 -0.72
C VAL A 67 0.49 -5.09 -0.91
N SER A 68 0.63 -6.11 -1.76
CA SER A 68 1.90 -6.77 -2.06
C SER A 68 2.89 -5.82 -2.72
N GLU A 69 2.41 -5.03 -3.70
CA GLU A 69 3.21 -4.00 -4.34
C GLU A 69 3.62 -2.91 -3.34
N PHE A 70 2.70 -2.43 -2.50
CA PHE A 70 2.98 -1.45 -1.45
C PHE A 70 4.10 -1.93 -0.52
N ILE A 71 3.99 -3.15 0.00
CA ILE A 71 4.97 -3.75 0.92
C ILE A 71 6.37 -3.79 0.28
N ASN A 72 6.47 -4.37 -0.92
CA ASN A 72 7.76 -4.52 -1.60
C ASN A 72 8.34 -3.16 -2.06
N ALA A 73 7.51 -2.24 -2.55
CA ALA A 73 7.95 -0.91 -2.96
C ALA A 73 8.44 -0.08 -1.77
N TYR A 74 7.68 -0.06 -0.66
CA TYR A 74 8.07 0.59 0.58
C TYR A 74 9.41 0.06 1.08
N ALA A 75 9.55 -1.27 1.20
CA ALA A 75 10.77 -1.90 1.68
C ALA A 75 11.99 -1.53 0.83
N ARG A 76 11.84 -1.50 -0.50
CA ARG A 76 12.89 -1.08 -1.43
C ARG A 76 13.25 0.40 -1.30
N MET A 77 12.27 1.26 -1.05
CA MET A 77 12.53 2.68 -0.78
C MET A 77 13.32 2.85 0.52
N GLN A 78 12.92 2.18 1.60
CA GLN A 78 13.67 2.22 2.87
C GLN A 78 15.09 1.69 2.73
N TRP A 79 15.28 0.57 2.03
CA TRP A 79 16.60 0.01 1.75
C TRP A 79 17.53 1.06 1.11
N ARG A 80 17.04 1.77 0.09
CA ARG A 80 17.78 2.86 -0.58
C ARG A 80 18.09 4.01 0.36
N PHE A 81 17.28 4.22 1.39
CA PHE A 81 17.45 5.32 2.33
C PHE A 81 18.45 5.02 3.44
N ILE A 82 18.33 3.86 4.08
CA ILE A 82 19.05 3.54 5.32
C ILE A 82 20.24 2.61 5.11
N ALA A 83 20.21 1.79 4.06
CA ALA A 83 21.23 0.78 3.78
C ALA A 83 21.74 0.83 2.32
N PRO A 84 22.07 2.03 1.76
CA PRO A 84 22.48 2.16 0.37
C PRO A 84 23.80 1.45 0.04
N ARG A 85 24.58 1.06 1.06
CA ARG A 85 25.85 0.32 0.91
C ARG A 85 25.64 -1.20 0.90
N VAL A 86 24.47 -1.70 1.32
CA VAL A 86 24.14 -3.12 1.24
C VAL A 86 23.85 -3.44 -0.22
N ARG A 87 24.64 -4.34 -0.83
CA ARG A 87 24.67 -4.55 -2.28
C ARG A 87 23.36 -5.06 -2.88
N SER A 88 22.57 -5.81 -2.11
CA SER A 88 21.34 -6.42 -2.59
C SER A 88 20.21 -6.21 -1.60
N PHE A 89 19.01 -6.03 -2.15
CA PHE A 89 17.79 -5.94 -1.34
C PHE A 89 17.59 -7.19 -0.49
N LYS A 90 17.94 -8.37 -1.02
CA LYS A 90 17.85 -9.65 -0.30
C LYS A 90 18.72 -9.63 0.96
N THR A 91 20.00 -9.26 0.83
CA THR A 91 20.91 -9.15 1.98
C THR A 91 20.42 -8.14 3.02
N PHE A 92 19.74 -7.07 2.59
CA PHE A 92 19.12 -6.14 3.50
C PHE A 92 17.93 -6.75 4.24
N ARG A 93 17.04 -7.46 3.54
CA ARG A 93 15.89 -8.16 4.17
C ARG A 93 16.33 -9.20 5.20
N ASP A 94 17.42 -9.90 4.92
CA ASP A 94 18.00 -10.90 5.82
C ASP A 94 18.79 -10.26 6.98
N SER A 95 18.86 -8.93 7.08
CA SER A 95 19.61 -8.22 8.13
C SER A 95 18.72 -7.83 9.31
N PRO A 96 19.31 -7.70 10.52
CA PRO A 96 18.59 -7.18 11.69
C PRO A 96 17.97 -5.79 11.48
N ASP A 97 18.51 -4.99 10.57
CA ASP A 97 18.01 -3.64 10.27
C ASP A 97 16.65 -3.66 9.55
N PHE A 98 16.26 -4.79 8.95
CA PHE A 98 15.00 -4.91 8.25
C PHE A 98 13.80 -5.07 9.18
N LYS A 99 13.98 -5.68 10.35
CA LYS A 99 12.86 -5.98 11.26
C LYS A 99 12.06 -4.73 11.67
N PRO A 100 12.68 -3.60 12.06
CA PRO A 100 11.96 -2.35 12.28
C PRO A 100 11.25 -1.81 11.04
N VAL A 101 11.82 -2.02 9.84
CA VAL A 101 11.19 -1.62 8.56
C VAL A 101 9.97 -2.48 8.27
N ALA A 102 10.06 -3.79 8.46
CA ALA A 102 8.95 -4.72 8.28
C ALA A 102 7.79 -4.40 9.24
N GLN A 103 8.09 -4.08 10.50
CA GLN A 103 7.09 -3.64 11.47
C GLN A 103 6.36 -2.37 11.01
N ASN A 104 7.09 -1.32 10.63
CA ASN A 104 6.47 -0.07 10.14
C ASN A 104 5.59 -0.31 8.91
N ILE A 105 6.04 -1.17 7.98
CA ILE A 105 5.24 -1.55 6.81
C ILE A 105 3.94 -2.24 7.26
N ALA A 106 4.01 -3.20 8.17
CA ALA A 106 2.85 -3.92 8.66
C ALA A 106 1.85 -2.99 9.37
N ASP A 107 2.34 -2.03 10.16
CA ASP A 107 1.49 -1.05 10.84
C ASP A 107 0.76 -0.15 9.81
N HIS A 108 1.45 0.28 8.76
CA HIS A 108 0.83 1.03 7.67
C HIS A 108 -0.18 0.19 6.87
N VAL A 109 0.11 -1.08 6.60
CA VAL A 109 -0.85 -1.97 5.93
C VAL A 109 -2.09 -2.14 6.79
N LYS A 110 -1.96 -2.37 8.10
CA LYS A 110 -3.11 -2.46 9.01
C LYS A 110 -3.97 -1.20 8.96
N LEU A 111 -3.34 -0.02 9.00
CA LEU A 111 -4.05 1.26 8.87
C LEU A 111 -4.75 1.44 7.51
N ILE A 112 -4.09 1.09 6.41
CA ILE A 112 -4.70 1.14 5.07
C ILE A 112 -5.95 0.24 5.01
N MET A 113 -5.86 -0.95 5.59
CA MET A 113 -6.96 -1.91 5.62
C MET A 113 -8.15 -1.42 6.45
N GLU A 114 -7.96 -0.58 7.47
CA GLU A 114 -9.07 0.04 8.22
C GLU A 114 -9.94 0.97 7.35
N TYR A 115 -9.38 1.57 6.30
CA TYR A 115 -10.10 2.44 5.38
C TYR A 115 -10.73 1.70 4.19
N CYS A 116 -10.39 0.43 3.98
CA CYS A 116 -10.69 -0.28 2.74
C CYS A 116 -11.59 -1.49 2.95
N LYS A 117 -12.48 -1.74 1.99
CA LYS A 117 -13.12 -3.03 1.81
C LYS A 117 -12.28 -3.87 0.86
N ARG A 118 -11.78 -5.00 1.36
CA ARG A 118 -11.02 -5.94 0.53
C ARG A 118 -11.91 -6.52 -0.57
N ILE A 119 -11.38 -6.58 -1.79
CA ILE A 119 -12.00 -7.33 -2.89
C ILE A 119 -11.36 -8.70 -3.03
N GLU A 120 -12.15 -9.67 -3.48
CA GLU A 120 -11.70 -11.04 -3.72
C GLU A 120 -11.40 -11.22 -5.21
N SER A 121 -10.14 -11.02 -5.59
CA SER A 121 -9.66 -11.17 -6.97
C SER A 121 -9.19 -12.59 -7.34
N GLY A 122 -9.50 -13.58 -6.50
CA GLY A 122 -8.99 -14.96 -6.64
C GLY A 122 -8.27 -15.47 -5.38
N PHE A 123 -8.05 -14.59 -4.40
CA PHE A 123 -7.42 -14.89 -3.11
C PHE A 123 -8.45 -14.88 -1.98
N THR A 124 -9.46 -15.74 -2.10
CA THR A 124 -10.72 -15.76 -1.31
C THR A 124 -10.52 -15.80 0.21
N THR A 125 -9.41 -16.31 0.73
CA THR A 125 -9.20 -16.45 2.18
C THR A 125 -7.77 -16.19 2.68
N LEU A 126 -7.03 -15.24 2.10
CA LEU A 126 -5.67 -14.96 2.64
C LEU A 126 -5.71 -14.44 4.08
N PRO A 127 -4.97 -15.08 5.01
CA PRO A 127 -4.85 -14.63 6.38
C PRO A 127 -3.84 -13.47 6.49
N ILE A 128 -4.19 -12.30 5.93
CA ILE A 128 -3.26 -11.14 5.80
C ILE A 128 -2.54 -10.82 7.11
N ASN A 129 -3.24 -10.84 8.25
CA ASN A 129 -2.61 -10.55 9.54
C ASN A 129 -1.51 -11.56 9.88
N SER A 130 -1.75 -12.86 9.65
CA SER A 130 -0.74 -13.90 9.86
C SER A 130 0.43 -13.74 8.90
N LEU A 131 0.18 -13.44 7.62
CA LEU A 131 1.24 -13.20 6.64
C LEU A 131 2.10 -11.97 6.99
N LEU A 132 1.49 -10.94 7.59
CA LEU A 132 2.20 -9.78 8.10
C LEU A 132 3.04 -10.13 9.33
N ASP A 133 2.52 -10.94 10.26
CA ASP A 133 3.26 -11.39 11.43
C ASP A 133 4.50 -12.23 11.02
N ASP A 134 4.34 -13.12 10.04
CA ASP A 134 5.44 -13.88 9.43
C ASP A 134 6.43 -12.96 8.71
N TYR A 135 5.95 -11.97 7.94
CA TYR A 135 6.80 -10.98 7.30
C TYR A 135 7.62 -10.14 8.31
N ILE A 136 7.04 -9.78 9.46
CA ILE A 136 7.71 -9.05 10.55
C ILE A 136 8.84 -9.89 11.18
N SER A 137 8.69 -11.21 11.22
CA SER A 137 9.73 -12.10 11.79
C SER A 137 11.08 -11.94 11.07
N GLY A 138 11.06 -11.57 9.79
CA GLY A 138 12.21 -11.37 8.92
C GLY A 138 12.57 -12.58 8.06
N ASP A 139 11.94 -13.73 8.30
CA ASP A 139 12.27 -14.99 7.62
C ASP A 139 11.51 -15.20 6.30
N PHE A 140 10.49 -14.36 6.02
CA PHE A 140 9.57 -14.56 4.90
C PHE A 140 9.44 -13.31 4.01
N ASP A 141 9.44 -13.51 2.69
CA ASP A 141 9.01 -12.50 1.73
C ASP A 141 7.48 -12.50 1.64
N PHE A 142 6.84 -11.33 1.69
CA PHE A 142 5.38 -11.25 1.63
C PHE A 142 4.81 -11.76 0.29
N ASN A 143 5.49 -11.46 -0.83
CA ASN A 143 4.99 -11.88 -2.14
C ASN A 143 5.13 -13.40 -2.30
N ASP A 144 6.23 -13.99 -1.81
CA ASP A 144 6.41 -15.45 -1.83
C ASP A 144 5.33 -16.16 -0.98
N GLN A 145 4.94 -15.56 0.15
CA GLN A 145 3.83 -16.06 0.97
C GLN A 145 2.49 -15.99 0.23
N VAL A 146 2.17 -14.87 -0.41
CA VAL A 146 0.93 -14.72 -1.20
C VAL A 146 0.87 -15.73 -2.34
N ILE A 147 2.00 -16.02 -3.00
CA ILE A 147 2.07 -17.01 -4.09
C ILE A 147 1.81 -18.43 -3.57
N THR A 148 2.19 -18.74 -2.33
CA THR A 148 2.00 -20.08 -1.73
C THR A 148 0.51 -20.41 -1.49
N GLU A 149 -0.34 -19.39 -1.52
CA GLU A 149 -1.77 -19.49 -1.26
C GLU A 149 -2.62 -19.62 -2.56
N ILE A 150 -1.95 -19.80 -3.71
CA ILE A 150 -2.55 -20.06 -5.04
C ILE A 150 -2.45 -21.55 -5.37
#